data_AF-A0A212ELI5-F1
#
_entry.id   AF-A0A212ELI5-F1
#
_cell.length_a   1.000
_cell.length_b   1.000
_cell.length_c   1.000
_cell.angle_alpha   90.00
_cell.angle_beta   90.00
_cell.angle_gamma   90.00
#
_symmetry.space_group_name_H-M   'P 1'
#
loop_
_entity.id
_entity.type
_entity.pdbx_description
1 polymer ?
#
loop_
_entity_poly.entity_id
_entity_poly.type
_entity_poly.pdbx_seq_one_letter_code
_entity_poly.pdbx_strand_id
1 'polypeptide(L)'
;MGAGDIISQTVIEKKSFKKIDYKRTLQFSSIGFFVGGPALRIWYGLLNKHVGSSGKMVALKKVFVDQFIFAPTFLLFLLISVFLILCLKILCSFMRLFQIKKCINNFVYNLYS
;
A
#
# COMPACT_ATOMS: atom_id res chain seq x y z
N MET A 1 6.08 7.94 -0.56
CA MET A 1 4.71 7.38 -0.67
C MET A 1 3.68 8.14 0.18
N GLY A 2 3.93 8.44 1.46
CA GLY A 2 3.00 9.21 2.31
C GLY A 2 2.53 10.55 1.72
N ALA A 3 3.46 11.35 1.19
CA ALA A 3 3.11 12.61 0.53
C ALA A 3 2.17 12.43 -0.68
N GLY A 4 2.35 11.36 -1.46
CA GLY A 4 1.46 11.04 -2.58
C GLY A 4 0.04 10.71 -2.10
N ASP A 5 -0.10 10.04 -0.96
CA ASP A 5 -1.39 9.80 -0.33
C ASP A 5 -2.03 11.10 0.17
N ILE A 6 -1.28 11.99 0.81
CA ILE A 6 -1.78 13.31 1.23
C ILE A 6 -2.28 14.10 0.01
N ILE A 7 -1.50 14.15 -1.07
CA ILE A 7 -1.90 14.82 -2.31
C ILE A 7 -3.17 14.20 -2.88
N SER A 8 -3.29 12.87 -2.89
CA SER A 8 -4.51 12.19 -3.33
C SER A 8 -5.72 12.58 -2.47
N GLN A 9 -5.56 12.61 -1.15
CA GLN A 9 -6.62 13.02 -0.22
C GLN A 9 -7.05 14.48 -0.42
N THR A 10 -6.11 15.38 -0.66
CA THR A 10 -6.38 16.82 -0.78
C THR A 10 -6.86 17.20 -2.18
N VAL A 11 -6.31 16.63 -3.25
CA VAL A 11 -6.58 17.03 -4.64
C VAL A 11 -7.70 16.20 -5.25
N ILE A 12 -7.68 14.87 -5.09
CA ILE A 12 -8.66 13.97 -5.69
C ILE A 12 -9.90 13.87 -4.81
N GLU A 13 -9.72 13.56 -3.52
CA GLU A 13 -10.84 13.42 -2.57
C GLU A 13 -11.31 14.77 -2.01
N LYS A 14 -10.61 15.87 -2.32
CA LYS A 14 -10.94 17.24 -1.88
C LYS A 14 -11.12 17.37 -0.37
N LYS A 15 -10.41 16.55 0.42
CA LYS A 15 -10.44 16.62 1.88
C LYS A 15 -9.70 17.85 2.36
N SER A 16 -10.33 18.60 3.26
CA SER A 16 -9.66 19.67 4.01
C SER A 16 -8.52 19.10 4.86
N PHE A 17 -7.46 19.88 5.10
CA PHE A 17 -6.28 19.46 5.88
C PHE A 17 -6.61 18.91 7.27
N LYS A 18 -7.72 19.36 7.88
CA LYS A 18 -8.18 18.85 9.19
C LYS A 18 -8.87 17.47 9.11
N LYS A 19 -9.27 17.02 7.91
CA LYS A 19 -9.98 15.76 7.66
C LYS A 19 -9.12 14.70 6.96
N ILE A 20 -7.80 14.92 6.90
CA ILE A 20 -6.87 13.94 6.33
C ILE A 20 -6.88 12.67 7.20
N ASP A 21 -6.98 11.51 6.55
CA ASP A 21 -6.84 10.20 7.16
C ASP A 21 -5.35 9.89 7.35
N TYR A 22 -4.84 10.30 8.51
CA TYR A 22 -3.45 10.06 8.90
C TYR A 22 -3.13 8.58 9.06
N LYS A 23 -4.11 7.74 9.41
CA LYS A 23 -3.90 6.30 9.54
C LYS A 23 -3.58 5.69 8.18
N ARG A 24 -4.30 6.10 7.13
CA ARG A 24 -4.03 5.69 5.76
C ARG A 24 -2.67 6.19 5.29
N THR A 25 -2.35 7.45 5.55
CA THR A 25 -1.05 8.03 5.18
C THR A 25 0.11 7.31 5.87
N LEU A 26 -0.04 6.95 7.15
CA LEU A 26 0.95 6.15 7.87
C LEU A 26 1.12 4.76 7.26
N GLN A 27 0.04 4.08 6.87
CA GLN A 27 0.12 2.78 6.20
C GLN A 27 0.93 2.85 4.90
N PHE A 28 0.60 3.80 4.01
CA PHE A 28 1.37 3.99 2.77
C PHE A 28 2.81 4.44 3.02
N SER A 29 3.04 5.22 4.08
CA SER A 29 4.39 5.64 4.47
C SER A 29 5.22 4.45 4.95
N SER A 30 4.66 3.59 5.80
CA SER A 30 5.32 2.38 6.30
C SER A 30 5.65 1.40 5.18
N ILE A 31 4.72 1.16 4.24
CA ILE A 31 4.99 0.31 3.07
C ILE A 31 6.15 0.91 2.25
N GLY A 32 6.10 2.21 1.99
CA GLY A 32 7.17 2.90 1.26
C GLY A 32 8.52 2.82 1.96
N PHE A 33 8.55 2.89 3.30
CA PHE A 33 9.79 2.88 4.07
C PHE A 33 10.37 1.47 4.21
N PHE A 34 9.58 0.51 4.68
CA PHE A 34 10.05 -0.84 4.99
C PHE A 34 10.15 -1.75 3.76
N VAL A 35 9.36 -1.50 2.73
CA VAL A 35 9.38 -2.32 1.50
C VAL A 35 9.96 -1.54 0.34
N GLY A 36 9.43 -0.33 0.08
CA GLY A 36 9.90 0.51 -1.03
C GLY A 36 11.37 0.90 -0.90
N GLY A 37 11.81 1.32 0.29
CA GLY A 37 13.19 1.74 0.55
C GLY A 37 14.23 0.64 0.23
N PRO A 38 14.15 -0.54 0.85
CA PRO A 38 15.03 -1.65 0.53
C PRO A 38 14.94 -2.10 -0.94
N ALA A 39 13.74 -2.15 -1.51
CA ALA A 39 13.55 -2.53 -2.92
C ALA A 39 14.26 -1.56 -3.87
N LEU A 40 14.11 -0.24 -3.66
CA LEU A 40 14.81 0.78 -4.43
C LEU A 40 16.33 0.68 -4.29
N ARG A 41 16.84 0.44 -3.08
CA ARG A 41 18.27 0.29 -2.85
C ARG A 41 18.85 -0.89 -3.61
N ILE A 42 18.17 -2.04 -3.57
CA ILE A 42 18.58 -3.24 -4.30
C ILE A 42 18.52 -2.98 -5.80
N TRP A 43 17.41 -2.41 -6.28
CA TRP A 43 17.19 -2.13 -7.69
C TRP A 43 18.26 -1.20 -8.28
N TYR A 44 18.49 -0.04 -7.66
CA TYR A 44 19.52 0.89 -8.13
C TYR A 44 20.94 0.32 -8.01
N GLY A 45 21.19 -0.57 -7.03
CA GLY A 45 22.43 -1.33 -6.95
C GLY A 45 22.62 -2.25 -8.16
N LEU A 46 21.58 -2.99 -8.55
CA LEU A 46 21.59 -3.83 -9.75
C LEU A 46 21.75 -3.02 -11.03
N LEU A 47 21.04 -1.89 -11.14
CA LEU A 47 21.12 -0.99 -12.29
C LEU A 47 22.53 -0.41 -12.46
N ASN A 48 23.18 -0.07 -11.36
CA ASN A 48 24.56 0.41 -11.39
C ASN A 48 25.55 -0.67 -11.84
N LYS A 49 25.33 -1.93 -11.41
CA LYS A 49 26.17 -3.08 -11.79
C LYS A 49 25.98 -3.50 -13.26
N HIS A 50 24.76 -3.47 -13.78
CA HIS A 50 24.44 -4.01 -15.12
C HIS A 50 24.47 -2.97 -16.24
N VAL A 51 24.12 -1.71 -15.97
CA VAL A 51 24.01 -0.65 -17.00
C VAL A 51 25.25 0.26 -17.02
N GLY A 52 26.05 0.25 -15.95
CA GLY A 52 27.25 1.07 -15.79
C GLY A 52 27.03 2.30 -14.91
N SER A 53 28.12 2.99 -14.54
CA SER A 53 28.10 4.02 -13.50
C SER A 53 27.86 5.45 -14.03
N SER A 54 28.32 5.79 -15.24
CA SER A 54 28.34 7.20 -15.67
C SER A 54 28.12 7.41 -17.18
N GLY A 55 27.59 8.59 -17.52
CA GLY A 55 27.33 9.04 -18.90
C GLY A 55 25.85 9.31 -19.20
N LYS A 56 25.58 10.30 -20.08
CA LYS A 56 24.21 10.70 -20.46
C LYS A 56 23.40 9.55 -21.07
N MET A 57 24.04 8.73 -21.90
CA MET A 57 23.42 7.54 -22.52
C MET A 57 23.07 6.46 -21.48
N VAL A 58 23.92 6.30 -20.45
CA VAL A 58 23.69 5.37 -19.33
C VAL A 58 22.52 5.84 -18.48
N ALA A 59 22.43 7.14 -18.20
CA ALA A 59 21.31 7.71 -17.47
C ALA A 59 19.97 7.49 -18.21
N LEU A 60 19.94 7.72 -19.53
CA LEU A 60 18.75 7.43 -20.33
C LEU A 60 18.37 5.94 -20.27
N LYS A 61 19.33 5.03 -20.45
CA LYS A 61 19.08 3.59 -20.32
C LYS A 61 18.52 3.22 -18.94
N LYS A 62 19.07 3.78 -17.86
CA LYS A 62 18.56 3.57 -16.49
C LYS A 62 17.11 4.03 -16.36
N VAL A 63 16.79 5.22 -16.86
CA VAL A 63 15.40 5.75 -16.84
C VAL A 63 14.45 4.87 -17.65
N PHE A 64 14.86 4.41 -18.84
CA PHE A 64 14.05 3.49 -19.64
C PHE A 64 13.78 2.18 -18.89
N VAL A 65 14.82 1.57 -18.32
CA VAL A 65 14.68 0.31 -17.59
C VAL A 65 13.84 0.50 -16.31
N ASP A 66 13.99 1.63 -15.62
CA ASP A 66 13.17 1.99 -14.46
C ASP A 66 11.68 2.10 -14.83
N GLN A 67 11.34 2.81 -15.90
CA GLN A 67 9.95 3.06 -16.28
C GLN A 67 9.27 1.83 -16.86
N PHE A 68 9.99 0.97 -17.59
CA PHE A 68 9.40 -0.20 -18.27
C PHE A 68 9.45 -1.49 -17.46
N ILE A 69 10.39 -1.63 -16.52
CA ILE A 69 10.53 -2.85 -15.72
C ILE A 69 10.15 -2.55 -14.27
N PHE A 70 10.87 -1.63 -13.62
CA PHE A 70 10.70 -1.43 -12.19
C PHE A 70 9.35 -0.83 -11.83
N ALA A 71 8.96 0.25 -12.52
CA ALA A 71 7.71 0.96 -12.24
C ALA A 71 6.47 0.05 -12.37
N PRO A 72 6.23 -0.71 -13.45
CA PRO A 72 5.06 -1.57 -13.54
C PRO A 72 5.10 -2.72 -12.52
N THR A 73 6.25 -3.36 -12.30
CA THR A 73 6.36 -4.44 -11.31
C THR A 73 6.11 -3.95 -9.89
N PHE A 74 6.71 -2.80 -9.52
CA PHE A 74 6.52 -2.19 -8.21
C PHE A 74 5.08 -1.72 -8.00
N LEU A 75 4.45 -1.16 -9.04
CA LEU A 75 3.06 -0.71 -8.98
C LEU A 75 2.08 -1.89 -8.84
N LEU A 76 2.31 -3.00 -9.56
CA LEU A 76 1.55 -4.24 -9.39
C LEU A 76 1.67 -4.78 -7.96
N PHE A 77 2.90 -4.83 -7.42
CA PHE A 77 3.13 -5.27 -6.05
C PHE A 77 2.38 -4.40 -5.02
N LEU A 78 2.38 -3.08 -5.22
CA LEU A 78 1.65 -2.15 -4.35
C LEU A 78 0.13 -2.36 -4.43
N LEU A 79 -0.43 -2.55 -5.63
CA LEU A 79 -1.85 -2.82 -5.83
C LEU A 79 -2.27 -4.11 -5.13
N ILE A 80 -1.49 -5.19 -5.29
CA ILE A 80 -1.75 -6.48 -4.62
C ILE A 80 -1.69 -6.31 -3.10
N SER A 81 -0.69 -5.59 -2.59
CA SER A 81 -0.55 -5.35 -1.15
C SER A 81 -1.77 -4.64 -0.56
N VAL A 82 -2.26 -3.59 -1.22
CA VAL A 82 -3.45 -2.84 -0.78
C VAL A 82 -4.70 -3.71 -0.89
N PHE A 83 -4.86 -4.45 -1.99
CA PHE A 83 -5.99 -5.35 -2.18
C PHE A 83 -6.05 -6.44 -1.11
N LEU A 84 -4.90 -7.03 -0.77
CA LEU A 84 -4.78 -8.02 0.30
C LEU A 84 -5.18 -7.44 1.67
N ILE A 85 -4.69 -6.24 2.00
CA ILE A 85 -5.06 -5.54 3.25
C ILE A 85 -6.56 -5.25 3.30
N LEU A 86 -7.16 -4.85 2.17
CA LEU A 86 -8.60 -4.63 2.08
C LEU A 86 -9.39 -5.93 2.28
N CYS A 87 -8.94 -7.02 1.64
CA CYS A 87 -9.53 -8.35 1.78
C CYS A 87 -9.47 -8.84 3.25
N LEU A 88 -8.31 -8.71 3.91
CA LEU A 88 -8.15 -9.01 5.34
C LEU A 88 -9.12 -8.21 6.23
N LYS A 89 -9.32 -6.92 5.93
CA LYS A 89 -10.30 -6.09 6.64
C LYS A 89 -11.73 -6.58 6.43
N ILE A 90 -12.11 -6.92 5.19
CA ILE A 90 -13.45 -7.45 4.87
C ILE A 90 -13.70 -8.75 5.63
N LEU A 91 -12.71 -9.66 5.63
CA LEU A 91 -12.80 -10.97 6.27
C LEU A 91 -12.92 -10.83 7.79
N CYS A 92 -12.11 -9.94 8.39
CA CYS A 92 -12.19 -9.62 9.81
C CYS A 92 -13.53 -9.00 10.21
N SER A 93 -14.10 -8.14 9.36
CA SER A 93 -15.42 -7.56 9.60
C SER A 93 -16.53 -8.61 9.52
N PHE A 94 -16.46 -9.51 8.55
CA PHE A 94 -17.40 -10.62 8.40
C PHE A 94 -17.34 -11.59 9.60
N MET A 95 -16.14 -11.98 10.04
CA MET A 95 -15.95 -12.82 11.23
C MET A 95 -16.53 -12.17 12.49
N ARG A 96 -16.34 -10.85 12.68
CA ARG A 96 -16.93 -10.12 13.82
C ARG A 96 -18.46 -10.14 13.79
N LEU A 97 -19.08 -9.90 12.64
CA LEU A 97 -20.53 -9.96 12.50
C LEU A 97 -21.07 -11.36 12.80
N PHE A 98 -20.35 -12.41 12.38
CA PHE A 98 -20.74 -13.79 12.68
C PHE A 98 -20.68 -14.11 14.19
N GLN A 99 -19.63 -13.67 14.89
CA GLN A 99 -19.52 -13.81 16.35
C GLN A 99 -20.60 -13.04 17.09
N ILE A 100 -20.92 -11.82 16.65
CA ILE A 100 -21.99 -10.99 17.25
C ILE A 100 -23.35 -11.67 17.05
N LYS A 101 -23.65 -12.17 15.85
CA LYS A 101 -24.89 -12.94 15.61
C LYS A 101 -24.97 -14.16 16.52
N LYS A 102 -23.86 -14.89 16.71
CA LYS A 102 -23.82 -16.05 17.60
C LYS A 102 -24.06 -15.67 19.07
N CYS A 103 -23.46 -14.56 19.55
CA CYS A 103 -23.71 -14.03 20.89
C CYS A 103 -25.17 -13.59 21.09
N ILE A 104 -25.74 -12.87 20.13
CA ILE A 104 -27.13 -12.40 20.22
C ILE A 104 -28.09 -13.59 20.27
N ASN A 105 -27.92 -14.58 19.40
CA ASN A 105 -28.76 -15.79 19.42
C ASN A 105 -28.66 -16.50 20.78
N ASN A 106 -27.45 -16.67 21.31
CA ASN A 106 -27.26 -17.36 22.60
C ASN A 106 -27.89 -16.59 23.78
N PHE A 107 -27.85 -15.26 23.75
CA PHE A 107 -28.52 -14.40 24.73
C PHE A 107 -30.05 -14.49 24.64
N VAL A 108 -30.59 -14.51 23.42
CA VAL A 108 -32.03 -14.69 23.18
C VAL A 108 -32.50 -16.05 23.72
N TYR A 109 -31.77 -17.14 23.44
CA TYR A 109 -32.12 -18.46 23.99
C TYR A 109 -32.14 -18.50 25.53
N ASN A 110 -31.23 -17.77 26.19
CA ASN A 110 -31.18 -17.69 27.66
C ASN A 110 -32.29 -16.82 28.29
N LEU A 111 -32.95 -15.96 27.52
CA LEU A 111 -34.07 -15.13 27.99
C LEU A 111 -35.44 -15.82 27.84
N TYR A 112 -35.52 -16.84 26.99
CA TYR A 112 -36.74 -17.61 26.73
C TYR A 112 -36.77 -18.97 27.43
N SER A 113 -35.78 -19.25 28.28
CA SER A 113 -35.68 -20.44 29.12
C SER A 113 -35.76 -20.09 30.59
#